data_AF-A0A9D9ZZ52-F1
#
_entry.id   AF-A0A9D9ZZ52-F1
#
_cell.length_a   1.000
_cell.length_b   1.000
_cell.length_c   1.000
_cell.angle_alpha   90.00
_cell.angle_beta   90.00
_cell.angle_gamma   90.00
#
_symmetry.space_group_name_H-M   'P 1'
#
loop_
_entity.id
_entity.type
_entity.pdbx_description
1 polymer ?
#
loop_
_entity_poly.entity_id
_entity_poly.type
_entity_poly.pdbx_seq_one_letter_code
_entity_poly.pdbx_strand_id
1 'polypeptide(L)'
;MKASDLVTVWSAPDNSRLTVKQYSFRLPVHIAAKLSALEDLYPTKSRTQLVGDLLTAAIAGVEQSLPSRPGKFWANDPETDEKVFEAEGMAADFRKLSNKYYQAIEREMGNESPELLYTATLLVHENQK
;
A
#
# COMPACT_ATOMS: atom_id res chain seq x y z
N MET A 1 -2.72 6.82 2.52
CA MET A 1 -2.22 8.19 2.31
C MET A 1 -2.16 8.47 0.82
N LYS A 2 -2.54 9.68 0.40
CA LYS A 2 -2.37 10.12 -0.99
C LYS A 2 -0.94 10.64 -1.18
N ALA A 3 -0.44 10.61 -2.41
CA ALA A 3 0.89 11.16 -2.72
C ALA A 3 1.01 12.66 -2.36
N SER A 4 -0.10 13.40 -2.40
CA SER A 4 -0.20 14.79 -1.95
C SER A 4 0.14 14.99 -0.48
N ASP A 5 -0.10 13.97 0.35
CA ASP A 5 0.01 14.08 1.81
C ASP A 5 1.46 13.85 2.29
N LEU A 6 2.33 13.34 1.40
CA LEU A 6 3.74 13.04 1.69
C LEU A 6 4.55 14.29 2.04
N VAL A 7 4.22 15.43 1.43
CA VAL A 7 4.87 16.72 1.71
C VAL A 7 4.78 17.08 3.20
N THR A 8 3.66 16.75 3.85
CA THR A 8 3.44 17.00 5.27
C THR A 8 4.17 15.98 6.15
N VAL A 9 4.24 14.72 5.72
CA VAL A 9 4.86 13.62 6.48
C VAL A 9 6.39 13.70 6.46
N TRP A 10 6.98 14.20 5.38
CA TRP A 10 8.44 14.35 5.30
C TRP A 10 9.02 15.40 6.25
N SER A 11 8.18 16.20 6.93
CA SER A 11 8.61 17.08 8.01
C SER A 11 8.74 16.38 9.37
N ALA A 12 8.34 15.11 9.51
CA ALA A 12 8.37 14.35 10.78
C ALA A 12 9.45 13.23 10.77
N PRO A 13 9.92 12.76 11.95
CA PRO A 13 10.79 11.58 12.05
C PRO A 13 10.04 10.32 11.56
N ASP A 14 10.69 9.51 10.73
CA ASP A 14 10.09 8.30 10.13
C ASP A 14 10.78 7.03 10.65
N ASN A 15 9.99 5.97 10.82
CA ASN A 15 10.36 4.73 11.52
C ASN A 15 9.93 3.47 10.74
N SER A 16 10.06 3.50 9.41
CA SER A 16 9.68 2.40 8.54
C SER A 16 10.70 1.25 8.54
N ARG A 17 10.24 0.01 8.76
CA ARG A 17 11.07 -1.21 8.71
C ARG A 17 11.34 -1.58 7.25
N LEU A 18 12.61 -1.64 6.87
CA LEU A 18 13.04 -1.99 5.51
C LEU A 18 13.33 -3.49 5.36
N THR A 19 13.11 -4.02 4.16
CA THR A 19 13.55 -5.38 3.81
C THR A 19 15.07 -5.43 3.66
N VAL A 20 15.71 -6.57 3.93
CA VAL A 20 17.16 -6.74 3.73
C VAL A 20 17.54 -6.70 2.23
N LYS A 21 16.60 -7.08 1.36
CA LYS A 21 16.80 -7.07 -0.09
C LYS A 21 16.84 -5.65 -0.65
N GLN A 22 17.89 -5.35 -1.40
CA GLN A 22 17.97 -4.13 -2.19
C GLN A 22 17.30 -4.33 -3.55
N TYR A 23 16.51 -3.36 -3.96
CA TYR A 23 15.91 -3.30 -5.29
C TYR A 23 16.57 -2.18 -6.08
N SER A 24 17.02 -2.49 -7.31
CA SER A 24 17.64 -1.50 -8.20
C SER A 24 16.86 -1.42 -9.50
N PHE A 25 16.46 -0.19 -9.86
CA PHE A 25 15.67 0.09 -11.06
C PHE A 25 16.31 1.23 -11.84
N ARG A 26 16.12 1.22 -13.16
CA ARG A 26 16.42 2.40 -14.00
C ARG A 26 15.20 3.29 -14.06
N LEU A 27 15.39 4.58 -13.76
CA LEU A 27 14.31 5.57 -13.79
C LEU A 27 14.33 6.35 -15.11
N PRO A 28 13.16 6.77 -15.62
CA PRO A 28 13.11 7.79 -16.66
C PRO A 28 13.85 9.06 -16.21
N VAL A 29 14.57 9.71 -17.13
CA VAL A 29 15.43 10.87 -16.82
C VAL A 29 14.68 11.98 -16.07
N HIS A 30 13.45 12.28 -16.49
CA HIS A 30 12.63 13.32 -15.84
C HIS A 30 12.18 12.95 -14.42
N ILE A 31 12.03 11.66 -14.11
CA ILE A 31 11.73 11.19 -12.76
C ILE A 31 12.98 11.24 -11.88
N ALA A 32 14.13 10.83 -12.43
CA ALA A 32 15.40 10.93 -11.72
C ALA A 32 15.72 12.39 -11.35
N ALA A 33 15.51 13.34 -12.29
CA ALA A 33 15.71 14.77 -12.02
C ALA A 33 14.79 15.31 -10.92
N LYS A 34 13.50 14.91 -10.92
CA LYS A 34 12.55 15.27 -9.87
C LYS A 34 12.93 14.68 -8.52
N LEU A 35 13.41 13.45 -8.48
CA LEU A 35 13.88 12.81 -7.24
C LEU A 35 15.09 13.53 -6.67
N SER A 36 16.07 13.91 -7.51
CA SER A 36 17.20 14.73 -7.07
C SER A 36 16.76 16.09 -6.53
N ALA A 37 15.78 16.74 -7.17
CA ALA A 37 15.22 17.99 -6.64
C ALA A 37 14.53 17.80 -5.28
N LEU A 38 13.88 16.67 -5.04
CA LEU A 38 13.29 16.36 -3.73
C LEU A 38 14.36 16.14 -2.65
N GLU A 39 15.50 15.54 -2.99
CA GLU A 39 16.62 15.40 -2.04
C GLU A 39 17.18 16.75 -1.61
N ASP A 40 17.31 17.69 -2.54
CA ASP A 40 17.77 19.05 -2.23
C ASP A 40 16.74 19.81 -1.38
N LEU A 41 15.45 19.63 -1.64
CA LEU A 41 14.36 20.26 -0.86
C LEU A 41 14.20 19.66 0.54
N TYR A 42 14.51 18.38 0.72
CA TYR A 42 14.34 17.64 1.97
C TYR A 42 15.66 16.96 2.41
N PRO A 43 16.69 17.75 2.78
CA PRO A 43 18.04 17.23 3.04
C PRO A 43 18.13 16.31 4.27
N THR A 44 17.13 16.33 5.15
CA THR A 44 17.04 15.44 6.32
C THR A 44 16.48 14.06 5.99
N LYS A 45 16.01 13.83 4.76
CA LYS A 45 15.46 12.57 4.30
C LYS A 45 16.44 11.87 3.37
N SER A 46 16.68 10.59 3.64
CA SER A 46 17.45 9.76 2.72
C SER A 46 16.67 9.48 1.43
N ARG A 47 17.39 9.26 0.32
CA ARG A 47 16.79 8.78 -0.94
C ARG A 47 15.90 7.56 -0.73
N THR A 48 16.31 6.64 0.13
CA THR A 48 15.54 5.43 0.48
C THR A 48 14.19 5.78 1.11
N GLN A 49 14.14 6.74 2.03
CA GLN A 49 12.88 7.20 2.64
C GLN A 49 11.98 7.87 1.61
N LEU A 50 12.51 8.81 0.82
CA LEU A 50 11.74 9.51 -0.21
C LEU A 50 11.13 8.53 -1.21
N VAL A 51 11.92 7.59 -1.74
CA VAL A 51 11.44 6.58 -2.68
C VAL A 51 10.46 5.61 -2.01
N GLY A 52 10.73 5.18 -0.78
CA GLY A 52 9.83 4.31 -0.01
C GLY A 52 8.45 4.92 0.17
N ASP A 53 8.40 6.20 0.55
CA ASP A 53 7.16 6.94 0.77
C ASP A 53 6.40 7.20 -0.55
N LEU A 54 7.11 7.59 -1.61
CA LEU A 54 6.54 7.74 -2.95
C LEU A 54 5.92 6.43 -3.46
N LEU A 55 6.63 5.32 -3.31
CA LEU A 55 6.14 3.99 -3.72
C LEU A 55 4.95 3.56 -2.88
N THR A 56 4.99 3.79 -1.56
CA THR A 56 3.88 3.47 -0.65
C THR A 56 2.62 4.23 -1.06
N ALA A 57 2.74 5.54 -1.31
CA ALA A 57 1.61 6.35 -1.75
C ALA A 57 1.10 5.94 -3.14
N ALA A 58 1.99 5.64 -4.09
CA ALA A 58 1.59 5.20 -5.42
C ALA A 58 0.85 3.85 -5.39
N ILE A 59 1.36 2.87 -4.64
CA ILE A 59 0.73 1.55 -4.50
C ILE A 59 -0.62 1.69 -3.79
N ALA A 60 -0.72 2.49 -2.73
CA ALA A 60 -1.99 2.74 -2.06
C ALA A 60 -3.01 3.42 -2.98
N GLY A 61 -2.57 4.31 -3.87
CA GLY A 61 -3.41 4.91 -4.90
C GLY A 61 -3.89 3.89 -5.94
N VAL A 62 -3.01 2.98 -6.37
CA VAL A 62 -3.38 1.87 -7.26
C VAL A 62 -4.39 0.95 -6.57
N GLU A 63 -4.16 0.51 -5.33
CA GLU A 63 -5.08 -0.36 -4.57
C GLU A 63 -6.49 0.25 -4.52
N GLN A 64 -6.61 1.54 -4.21
CA GLN A 64 -7.90 2.26 -4.18
C GLN A 64 -8.62 2.32 -5.53
N SER A 65 -7.88 2.21 -6.64
CA SER A 65 -8.45 2.22 -7.99
C SER A 65 -8.81 0.84 -8.53
N LEU A 66 -8.49 -0.24 -7.80
CA LEU A 66 -8.77 -1.59 -8.26
C LEU A 66 -10.27 -1.88 -8.23
N PRO A 67 -10.86 -2.39 -9.32
CA PRO A 67 -12.27 -2.72 -9.34
C PRO A 67 -12.57 -3.87 -8.37
N SER A 68 -13.71 -3.76 -7.71
CA SER A 68 -14.28 -4.81 -6.87
C SER A 68 -15.79 -4.89 -7.09
N ARG A 69 -16.39 -6.01 -6.71
CA ARG A 69 -17.83 -6.22 -6.78
C ARG A 69 -18.32 -6.94 -5.52
N PRO A 70 -19.61 -6.77 -5.16
CA PRO A 70 -20.22 -7.54 -4.09
C PRO A 70 -20.19 -9.04 -4.39
N GLY A 71 -19.65 -9.83 -3.47
CA GLY A 71 -19.65 -11.29 -3.49
C GLY A 71 -20.62 -11.86 -2.46
N LYS A 72 -20.09 -12.62 -1.49
CA LYS A 72 -20.88 -13.26 -0.43
C LYS A 72 -21.41 -12.22 0.57
N PHE A 73 -22.68 -12.33 0.96
CA PHE A 73 -23.25 -11.51 2.02
C PHE A 73 -22.47 -11.70 3.34
N TRP A 74 -22.10 -10.58 3.96
CA TRP A 74 -21.33 -10.54 5.19
C TRP A 74 -22.22 -10.21 6.40
N ALA A 75 -22.80 -9.00 6.40
CA ALA A 75 -23.66 -8.50 7.46
C ALA A 75 -24.41 -7.25 6.96
N ASN A 76 -25.37 -6.76 7.75
CA ASN A 76 -25.84 -5.39 7.60
C ASN A 76 -24.92 -4.44 8.36
N ASP A 77 -24.70 -3.26 7.80
CA ASP A 77 -24.00 -2.17 8.47
C ASP A 77 -24.80 -1.72 9.71
N PRO A 78 -24.19 -1.65 10.90
CA PRO A 78 -24.92 -1.38 12.15
C PRO A 78 -25.43 0.07 12.26
N GLU A 79 -24.91 1.00 11.47
CA GLU A 79 -25.31 2.41 11.49
C GLU A 79 -26.35 2.72 10.40
N THR A 80 -26.25 2.08 9.24
CA THR A 80 -27.05 2.40 8.05
C THR A 80 -28.06 1.32 7.65
N ASP A 81 -27.96 0.12 8.24
CA ASP A 81 -28.71 -1.10 7.86
C ASP A 81 -28.54 -1.52 6.38
N GLU A 82 -27.53 -0.97 5.70
CA GLU A 82 -27.17 -1.36 4.34
C GLU A 82 -26.50 -2.74 4.31
N LYS A 83 -26.76 -3.51 3.25
CA LYS A 83 -26.11 -4.82 3.08
C LYS A 83 -24.64 -4.66 2.70
N VAL A 84 -23.78 -5.32 3.47
CA VAL A 84 -22.35 -5.39 3.25
C VAL A 84 -21.98 -6.79 2.78
N PHE A 85 -21.10 -6.85 1.79
CA PHE A 85 -20.65 -8.08 1.14
C PHE A 85 -19.14 -8.19 1.21
N GLU A 86 -18.63 -9.42 1.19
CA GLU A 86 -17.23 -9.68 0.89
C GLU A 86 -16.90 -9.18 -0.51
N ALA A 87 -15.79 -8.46 -0.65
CA ALA A 87 -15.35 -7.97 -1.93
C ALA A 87 -14.80 -9.11 -2.78
N GLU A 88 -15.22 -9.16 -4.04
CA GLU A 88 -14.65 -10.01 -5.08
C GLU A 88 -13.97 -9.20 -6.18
N GLY A 89 -13.09 -9.84 -6.94
CA GLY A 89 -12.44 -9.27 -8.11
C GLY A 89 -11.02 -8.78 -7.82
N MET A 90 -10.56 -7.81 -8.62
CA MET A 90 -9.14 -7.45 -8.68
C MET A 90 -8.59 -6.91 -7.35
N ALA A 91 -9.38 -6.13 -6.61
CA ALA A 91 -8.97 -5.63 -5.30
C ALA A 91 -8.78 -6.77 -4.28
N ALA A 92 -9.67 -7.77 -4.28
CA ALA A 92 -9.58 -8.94 -3.41
C ALA A 92 -8.38 -9.82 -3.78
N ASP A 93 -8.16 -10.05 -5.08
CA ASP A 93 -7.00 -10.79 -5.60
C ASP A 93 -5.69 -10.11 -5.24
N PHE A 94 -5.63 -8.77 -5.36
CA PHE A 94 -4.47 -7.98 -4.97
C PHE A 94 -4.12 -8.21 -3.49
N ARG A 95 -5.08 -8.10 -2.57
CA ARG A 95 -4.83 -8.35 -1.13
C ARG A 95 -4.34 -9.77 -0.85
N LYS A 96 -4.95 -10.76 -1.51
CA LYS A 96 -4.55 -12.16 -1.38
C LYS A 96 -3.11 -12.39 -1.86
N LEU A 97 -2.76 -11.83 -3.02
CA LEU A 97 -1.41 -11.93 -3.57
C LEU A 97 -0.39 -11.17 -2.71
N SER A 98 -0.72 -9.97 -2.25
CA SER A 98 0.11 -9.18 -1.35
C SER A 98 0.40 -9.93 -0.04
N ASN A 99 -0.60 -10.58 0.56
CA ASN A 99 -0.41 -11.47 1.71
C ASN A 99 0.57 -12.61 1.42
N LYS A 100 0.39 -13.30 0.27
CA LYS A 100 1.27 -14.39 -0.15
C LYS A 100 2.73 -13.93 -0.27
N TYR A 101 2.97 -12.81 -0.96
CA TYR A 101 4.32 -12.29 -1.16
C TYR A 101 4.92 -11.71 0.12
N TYR A 102 4.13 -11.04 0.96
CA TYR A 102 4.57 -10.54 2.25
C TYR A 102 5.08 -11.66 3.15
N GLN A 103 4.31 -12.74 3.31
CA GLN A 103 4.74 -13.89 4.11
C GLN A 103 5.98 -14.58 3.53
N ALA A 104 6.15 -14.60 2.21
CA ALA A 104 7.36 -15.14 1.59
C ALA A 104 8.60 -14.30 1.96
N ILE A 105 8.50 -12.97 1.84
CA ILE A 105 9.57 -12.03 2.18
C ILE A 105 9.90 -12.10 3.68
N GLU A 106 8.89 -12.18 4.55
CA GLU A 106 9.10 -12.33 5.99
C GLU A 106 9.84 -13.63 6.35
N ARG A 107 9.49 -14.76 5.71
CA ARG A 107 10.23 -16.02 5.89
C ARG A 107 11.67 -15.93 5.41
N GLU A 108 11.91 -15.26 4.27
CA GLU A 108 13.28 -14.98 3.80
C GLU A 108 14.08 -14.13 4.81
N MET A 109 13.39 -13.29 5.58
CA MET A 109 13.97 -12.49 6.67
C MET A 109 14.10 -13.24 8.01
N GLY A 110 13.78 -14.54 8.06
CA GLY A 110 13.91 -15.38 9.26
C GLY A 110 12.67 -15.42 10.15
N ASN A 111 11.53 -14.87 9.73
CA ASN A 111 10.27 -15.00 10.45
C ASN A 111 9.59 -16.33 10.07
N GLU A 112 9.64 -17.32 10.97
CA GLU A 112 9.11 -18.67 10.70
C GLU A 112 7.57 -18.74 10.63
N SER A 113 6.88 -17.79 11.27
CA SER A 113 5.41 -17.74 11.34
C SER A 113 4.88 -16.33 11.07
N PRO A 114 4.97 -15.83 9.83
CA PRO A 114 4.57 -14.47 9.51
C PRO A 114 3.06 -14.30 9.49
N GLU A 115 2.58 -13.22 10.11
CA GLU A 115 1.20 -12.78 10.01
C GLU A 115 0.83 -12.33 8.58
N LEU A 116 -0.47 -12.14 8.33
CA LEU A 116 -0.95 -11.57 7.09
C LEU A 116 -0.75 -10.05 7.09
N LEU A 117 -0.37 -9.50 5.94
CA LEU A 117 -0.31 -8.04 5.75
C LEU A 117 -1.69 -7.39 5.87
N TYR A 118 -2.70 -8.02 5.26
CA TYR A 118 -4.12 -7.67 5.38
C TYR A 118 -4.82 -8.74 6.22
N THR A 119 -5.21 -8.37 7.44
CA THR A 119 -5.92 -9.23 8.40
C THR A 119 -7.43 -9.10 8.33
N ALA A 120 -7.93 -7.92 7.93
CA ALA A 120 -9.36 -7.66 7.78
C ALA A 120 -9.87 -8.06 6.39
N THR A 121 -11.06 -8.69 6.37
CA THR A 121 -11.81 -8.96 5.14
C THR A 121 -12.12 -7.64 4.43
N LEU A 122 -11.88 -7.58 3.11
CA LEU A 122 -12.29 -6.43 2.31
C LEU A 122 -13.80 -6.52 2.09
N LEU A 123 -14.51 -5.46 2.45
CA LEU A 123 -15.96 -5.39 2.40
C LEU A 123 -16.41 -4.28 1.45
N VAL A 124 -17.52 -4.51 0.73
CA VAL A 124 -18.14 -3.55 -0.18
C VAL A 124 -19.65 -3.48 0.05
N HIS A 125 -20.22 -2.30 -0.19
CA HIS A 125 -21.67 -2.08 -0.15
C HIS A 125 -22.28 -2.40 -1.52
N GLU A 126 -23.56 -2.79 -1.54
CA GLU A 126 -24.30 -3.14 -2.76
C GLU A 126 -24.29 -2.04 -3.84
N ASN A 127 -24.13 -0.77 -3.43
CA ASN A 127 -24.28 0.40 -4.28
C ASN A 127 -22.98 1.05 -4.79
N GLN A 128 -21.81 0.40 -4.68
CA GLN A 128 -20.58 0.95 -5.27
C GLN A 128 -20.56 0.70 -6.79
N LYS A 129 -20.99 1.73 -7.53
CA LYS A 129 -20.86 1.88 -8.98
C LYS A 129 -19.56 2.58 -9.34
#